data_AF-A0A0X3PWC4-F1
#
_entry.id   AF-A0A0X3PWC4-F1
#
_cell.length_a   1.000
_cell.length_b   1.000
_cell.length_c   1.000
_cell.angle_alpha   90.00
_cell.angle_beta   90.00
_cell.angle_gamma   90.00
#
_symmetry.space_group_name_H-M   'P 1'
#
loop_
_entity.id
_entity.type
_entity.pdbx_description
1 polymer ?
#
loop_
_entity_poly.entity_id
_entity_poly.type
_entity_poly.pdbx_seq_one_letter_code
_entity_poly.pdbx_strand_id
1 'polypeptide(L)'
;MNFISLSENFGGGSDPFSHWLKSKVKLDLVEEVILDLEYDNHLGRLTDIEKELLDTCAHSLAECFFPTDRGRPIQGVAGSIFKCTPEMNALFWSRFEEKLDEKLAVCGITDENTEPVFLHSDLDAQKKKNDQLWQKVCLQVSELTQVLQDACAIHKDLTGRRGAYQKSLLLTLGKTLGKEAQHLASRADRVETQIHQLLLQPSKRADDLETAYNDLVKEKEEVEQKVSDLDGLLQAYLANEKKFIELAKAKADAERQLLVLQGMNDAGPICQQRLPGRRRSFSMTTLELDENEGRKFVATDF
;
A
#
# COMPACT_ATOMS: atom_id res chain seq x y z
N MET A 1 36.02 -43.55 -46.09
CA MET A 1 36.54 -43.47 -47.46
C MET A 1 36.17 -42.10 -48.02
N ASN A 2 37.10 -41.42 -48.70
CA ASN A 2 36.96 -40.02 -49.10
C ASN A 2 35.88 -39.82 -50.17
N PHE A 3 34.94 -38.90 -49.93
CA PHE A 3 33.88 -38.42 -50.84
C PHE A 3 34.39 -37.77 -52.15
N ILE A 4 35.69 -37.82 -52.42
CA ILE A 4 36.34 -37.19 -53.58
C ILE A 4 36.43 -38.15 -54.77
N SER A 5 36.28 -39.47 -54.58
CA SER A 5 36.55 -40.44 -55.65
C SER A 5 35.37 -40.86 -56.52
N LEU A 6 34.15 -40.39 -56.24
CA LEU A 6 32.97 -40.62 -57.11
C LEU A 6 32.73 -39.51 -58.15
N SER A 7 33.55 -38.46 -58.16
CA SER A 7 33.39 -37.32 -59.06
C SER A 7 34.20 -37.38 -60.36
N GLU A 8 35.11 -38.35 -60.53
CA GLU A 8 36.05 -38.36 -61.67
C GLU A 8 35.61 -39.16 -62.90
N ASN A 9 34.46 -39.86 -62.89
CA ASN A 9 34.03 -40.69 -64.04
C ASN A 9 32.83 -40.18 -64.86
N PHE A 10 32.33 -38.97 -64.61
CA PHE A 10 31.41 -38.30 -65.54
C PHE A 10 32.07 -37.06 -66.13
N GLY A 11 32.72 -37.27 -67.28
CA GLY A 11 33.37 -36.21 -68.04
C GLY A 11 32.39 -35.10 -68.47
N GLY A 12 32.85 -33.87 -68.29
CA GLY A 12 32.62 -32.74 -69.21
C GLY A 12 31.20 -32.19 -69.35
N GLY A 13 30.88 -31.15 -68.57
CA GLY A 13 29.77 -30.23 -68.82
C GLY A 13 28.83 -30.11 -67.63
N SER A 14 29.02 -29.08 -66.79
CA SER A 14 28.12 -28.79 -65.66
C SER A 14 26.78 -28.24 -66.18
N ASP A 15 25.83 -29.13 -66.46
CA ASP A 15 24.45 -28.78 -66.77
C ASP A 15 23.80 -28.10 -65.54
N PRO A 16 23.31 -26.85 -65.66
CA PRO A 16 22.65 -26.13 -64.56
C PRO A 16 21.51 -26.92 -63.91
N PHE A 17 20.84 -27.78 -64.69
CA PHE A 17 19.77 -28.63 -64.19
C PHE A 17 20.29 -29.73 -63.25
N SER A 18 21.43 -30.35 -63.58
CA SER A 18 22.08 -31.34 -62.71
C SER A 18 22.53 -30.71 -61.38
N HIS A 19 23.04 -29.47 -61.45
CA HIS A 19 23.43 -28.73 -60.25
C HIS A 19 22.22 -28.39 -59.36
N TRP A 20 21.12 -27.91 -59.96
CA TRP A 20 19.89 -27.59 -59.24
C TRP A 20 19.27 -28.83 -58.57
N LEU A 21 19.20 -29.95 -59.29
CA LEU A 21 18.65 -31.20 -58.76
C LEU A 21 19.47 -31.71 -57.57
N LYS A 22 20.81 -31.68 -57.68
CA LYS A 22 21.72 -32.07 -56.60
C LYS A 22 21.55 -31.18 -55.37
N SER A 23 21.40 -29.87 -55.57
CA SER A 23 21.16 -28.93 -54.46
C SER A 23 19.81 -29.16 -53.80
N LYS A 24 18.77 -29.48 -54.57
CA LYS A 24 17.43 -29.77 -54.04
C LYS A 24 17.41 -31.05 -53.20
N VAL A 25 17.99 -32.14 -53.70
CA VAL A 25 18.07 -33.42 -52.96
C VAL A 25 18.85 -33.26 -51.65
N LYS A 26 19.92 -32.45 -51.65
CA LYS A 26 20.65 -32.13 -50.42
C LYS A 26 19.78 -31.37 -49.42
N LEU A 27 18.98 -30.42 -49.90
CA LEU A 27 18.13 -29.59 -49.05
C LEU A 27 16.98 -30.40 -48.43
N ASP A 28 16.34 -31.26 -49.23
CA ASP A 28 15.30 -32.19 -48.77
C ASP A 28 15.85 -33.14 -47.69
N LEU A 29 17.08 -33.65 -47.87
CA LEU A 29 17.73 -34.52 -46.89
C LEU A 29 18.10 -33.78 -45.59
N VAL A 30 18.54 -32.52 -45.68
CA VAL A 30 18.79 -31.67 -44.50
C VAL A 30 17.48 -31.39 -43.75
N GLU A 31 16.39 -31.11 -44.45
CA GLU A 31 15.07 -30.88 -43.84
C GLU A 31 14.58 -32.13 -43.09
N GLU A 32 14.72 -33.31 -43.68
CA GLU A 32 14.37 -34.58 -43.01
C GLU A 32 15.20 -34.83 -41.75
N VAL A 33 16.52 -34.58 -41.79
CA VAL A 33 17.39 -34.72 -40.60
C VAL A 33 16.94 -33.78 -39.47
N ILE A 34 16.51 -32.57 -39.81
CA ILE A 34 16.03 -31.59 -38.82
C ILE A 34 14.67 -32.00 -38.25
N LEU A 35 13.76 -32.53 -39.09
CA LEU A 35 12.47 -33.07 -38.64
C LEU A 35 12.65 -34.31 -37.75
N ASP A 36 13.60 -35.19 -38.06
CA ASP A 36 13.92 -36.36 -37.22
C ASP A 36 14.46 -35.92 -35.85
N LEU A 37 15.34 -34.90 -35.82
CA LEU A 37 15.81 -34.30 -34.56
C LEU A 37 14.65 -33.66 -33.77
N GLU A 38 13.75 -32.92 -34.44
CA GLU A 38 12.60 -32.29 -33.77
C GLU A 38 11.63 -33.33 -33.20
N TYR A 39 11.41 -34.42 -33.93
CA TYR A 39 10.63 -35.56 -33.47
C TYR A 39 11.27 -36.26 -32.25
N ASP A 40 12.57 -36.55 -32.30
CA ASP A 40 13.30 -37.15 -31.19
C ASP A 40 13.35 -36.21 -29.97
N ASN A 41 13.38 -34.89 -30.18
CA ASN A 41 13.30 -33.89 -29.12
C ASN A 41 11.94 -33.95 -28.41
N HIS A 42 10.84 -34.03 -29.16
CA HIS A 42 9.50 -34.21 -28.61
C HIS A 42 9.35 -35.51 -27.80
N LEU A 43 10.10 -36.55 -28.15
CA LEU A 43 10.16 -37.81 -27.41
C LEU A 43 11.16 -37.80 -26.25
N GLY A 44 11.90 -36.71 -26.04
CA GLY A 44 12.90 -36.56 -24.98
C GLY A 44 14.14 -37.46 -25.16
N ARG A 45 14.44 -37.86 -26.41
CA ARG A 45 15.53 -38.79 -26.74
C ARG A 45 16.84 -38.10 -27.10
N LEU A 46 16.82 -36.80 -27.35
CA LEU A 46 18.02 -36.03 -27.67
C LEU A 46 18.90 -35.80 -26.44
N THR A 47 20.21 -35.94 -26.66
CA THR A 47 21.24 -35.43 -25.75
C THR A 47 21.25 -33.90 -25.73
N ASP A 48 21.88 -33.31 -24.72
CA ASP A 48 21.93 -31.84 -24.60
C ASP A 48 22.68 -31.18 -25.77
N ILE A 49 23.68 -31.86 -26.34
CA ILE A 49 24.41 -31.40 -27.53
C ILE A 49 23.53 -31.47 -28.79
N GLU A 50 22.70 -32.51 -28.93
CA GLU A 50 21.76 -32.62 -30.07
C GLU A 50 20.62 -31.60 -30.00
N LYS A 51 20.16 -31.23 -28.79
CA LYS A 51 19.20 -30.12 -28.63
C LYS A 51 19.82 -28.79 -29.04
N GLU A 52 21.06 -28.56 -28.64
CA GLU A 52 21.82 -27.37 -29.04
C GLU A 52 22.02 -27.32 -30.56
N LEU A 53 22.27 -28.47 -31.19
CA LEU A 53 22.35 -28.61 -32.65
C LEU A 53 21.00 -28.30 -33.32
N LEU A 54 19.89 -28.84 -32.83
CA LEU A 54 18.55 -28.58 -33.35
C LEU A 54 18.19 -27.09 -33.28
N ASP A 55 18.46 -26.43 -32.15
CA ASP A 55 18.23 -24.99 -31.98
C ASP A 55 19.06 -24.16 -32.97
N THR A 56 20.32 -24.59 -33.21
CA THR A 56 21.23 -23.95 -34.18
C THR A 56 20.73 -24.11 -35.62
N CYS A 57 20.26 -25.30 -35.99
CA CYS A 57 19.69 -25.58 -37.30
C CYS A 57 18.38 -24.81 -37.52
N ALA A 58 17.49 -24.77 -36.53
CA ALA A 58 16.23 -24.05 -36.58
C ALA A 58 16.44 -22.53 -36.75
N HIS A 59 17.42 -21.95 -36.04
CA HIS A 59 17.82 -20.56 -36.24
C HIS A 59 18.34 -20.29 -37.66
N SER A 60 19.24 -21.15 -38.16
CA SER A 60 19.84 -20.99 -39.48
C SER A 60 18.79 -21.11 -40.60
N LEU A 61 17.84 -22.03 -40.47
CA LEU A 61 16.71 -22.17 -41.39
C LEU A 61 15.77 -20.96 -41.32
N ALA A 62 15.44 -20.49 -40.11
CA ALA A 62 14.59 -19.30 -39.95
C ALA A 62 15.21 -18.06 -40.63
N GLU A 63 16.52 -17.87 -40.53
CA GLU A 63 17.24 -16.81 -41.24
C GLU A 63 17.22 -16.97 -42.77
N CYS A 64 17.27 -18.20 -43.29
CA CYS A 64 17.23 -18.47 -44.73
C CYS A 64 15.82 -18.30 -45.35
N PHE A 65 14.75 -18.73 -44.65
CA PHE A 65 13.38 -18.74 -45.18
C PHE A 65 12.56 -17.51 -44.82
N PHE A 66 12.88 -16.85 -43.71
CA PHE A 66 12.26 -15.61 -43.27
C PHE A 66 13.34 -14.54 -43.06
N PRO A 67 13.97 -14.03 -44.14
CA PRO A 67 14.88 -12.91 -44.00
C PRO A 67 14.09 -11.74 -43.41
N THR A 68 14.36 -11.41 -42.15
CA THR A 68 13.82 -10.20 -41.54
C THR A 68 14.33 -9.02 -42.36
N ASP A 69 13.40 -8.24 -42.90
CA ASP A 69 13.60 -7.13 -43.86
C ASP A 69 14.45 -5.95 -43.33
N ARG A 70 15.12 -6.14 -42.20
CA ARG A 70 16.12 -5.26 -41.60
C ARG A 70 17.07 -6.18 -40.87
N GLY A 71 18.36 -6.17 -41.20
CA GLY A 71 19.42 -6.98 -40.58
C GLY A 71 19.57 -6.81 -39.07
N ARG A 72 18.55 -7.23 -38.32
CA ARG A 72 18.51 -7.38 -36.87
C ARG A 72 18.23 -8.86 -36.62
N PRO A 73 19.14 -9.57 -35.93
CA PRO A 73 18.88 -10.95 -35.53
C PRO A 73 17.65 -11.01 -34.63
N ILE A 74 16.95 -12.14 -34.66
CA ILE A 74 15.80 -12.44 -33.81
C ILE A 74 16.25 -12.27 -32.35
N GLN A 75 15.76 -11.20 -31.73
CA GLN A 75 16.20 -10.76 -30.42
C GLN A 75 15.47 -11.57 -29.35
N GLY A 76 15.89 -12.83 -29.18
CA GLY A 76 15.41 -13.76 -28.15
C GLY A 76 16.52 -14.37 -27.29
N VAL A 77 17.76 -14.44 -27.78
CA VAL A 77 18.91 -14.95 -27.00
C VAL A 77 20.15 -14.10 -27.29
N ALA A 78 20.16 -12.87 -26.79
CA ALA A 78 21.34 -12.01 -26.83
C ALA A 78 22.38 -12.55 -25.83
N GLY A 79 23.30 -13.39 -26.29
CA GLY A 79 24.43 -13.84 -25.46
C GLY A 79 25.42 -14.83 -26.08
N SER A 80 25.05 -15.57 -27.13
CA SER A 80 25.99 -16.50 -27.77
C SER A 80 25.98 -16.28 -29.28
N ILE A 81 27.11 -15.90 -29.84
CA ILE A 81 27.41 -16.23 -31.23
C ILE A 81 27.48 -17.76 -31.22
N PHE A 82 26.37 -18.44 -31.51
CA PHE A 82 26.27 -19.89 -31.54
C PHE A 82 27.28 -20.42 -32.56
N LYS A 83 28.45 -20.81 -32.08
CA LYS A 83 29.48 -21.44 -32.89
C LYS A 83 29.17 -22.92 -32.88
N CYS A 84 28.78 -23.47 -34.03
CA CYS A 84 28.68 -24.90 -34.21
C CYS A 84 30.02 -25.54 -33.80
N THR A 85 30.01 -26.30 -32.70
CA THR A 85 31.21 -26.96 -32.22
C THR A 85 31.63 -28.07 -33.19
N PRO A 86 32.89 -28.52 -33.18
CA PRO A 86 33.30 -29.67 -33.98
C PRO A 86 32.47 -30.93 -33.68
N GLU A 87 32.03 -31.09 -32.44
CA GLU A 87 31.17 -32.19 -32.00
C GLU A 87 29.75 -32.09 -32.58
N MET A 88 29.14 -30.89 -32.56
CA MET A 88 27.84 -30.65 -33.19
C MET A 88 27.88 -30.90 -34.71
N ASN A 89 28.95 -30.46 -35.39
CA ASN A 89 29.14 -30.73 -36.81
C ASN A 89 29.27 -32.22 -37.09
N ALA A 90 30.04 -32.95 -36.28
CA ALA A 90 30.20 -34.40 -36.44
C ALA A 90 28.87 -35.15 -36.25
N LEU A 91 28.07 -34.76 -35.25
CA LEU A 91 26.74 -35.34 -35.02
C LEU A 91 25.79 -35.08 -36.19
N PHE A 92 25.76 -33.84 -36.69
CA PHE A 92 24.94 -33.50 -37.86
C PHE A 92 25.30 -34.35 -39.08
N TRP A 93 26.60 -34.44 -39.41
CA TRP A 93 27.04 -35.22 -40.56
C TRP A 93 26.80 -36.72 -40.37
N SER A 94 26.92 -37.24 -39.15
CA SER A 94 26.57 -38.64 -38.85
C SER A 94 25.09 -38.94 -39.11
N ARG A 95 24.18 -38.06 -38.65
CA ARG A 95 22.72 -38.22 -38.89
C ARG A 95 22.37 -38.05 -40.36
N PHE A 96 23.05 -37.14 -41.05
CA PHE A 96 22.89 -36.92 -42.48
C PHE A 96 23.35 -38.13 -43.31
N GLU A 97 24.50 -38.72 -42.98
CA GLU A 97 25.00 -39.94 -43.61
C GLU A 97 24.07 -41.13 -43.36
N GLU A 98 23.60 -41.31 -42.11
CA GLU A 98 22.60 -42.34 -41.78
C GLU A 98 21.32 -42.18 -42.61
N LYS A 99 20.80 -40.96 -42.73
CA LYS A 99 19.62 -40.68 -43.54
C LYS A 99 19.85 -40.91 -45.03
N LEU A 100 21.04 -40.56 -45.54
CA LEU A 100 21.41 -40.83 -46.92
C LEU A 100 21.43 -42.33 -47.20
N ASP A 101 22.03 -43.11 -46.30
CA ASP A 101 22.11 -44.57 -46.41
C ASP A 101 20.73 -45.22 -46.34
N GLU A 102 19.82 -44.74 -45.49
CA GLU A 102 18.41 -45.17 -45.49
C GLU A 102 17.76 -44.98 -46.87
N LYS A 103 17.94 -43.82 -47.49
CA LYS A 103 17.35 -43.52 -48.81
C LYS A 103 17.98 -44.36 -49.91
N LEU A 104 19.30 -44.54 -49.88
CA LEU A 104 20.02 -45.38 -50.84
C LEU A 104 19.60 -46.86 -50.72
N ALA A 105 19.40 -47.35 -49.49
CA ALA A 105 18.91 -48.69 -49.24
C ALA A 105 17.49 -48.91 -49.79
N VAL A 106 16.59 -47.92 -49.66
CA VAL A 106 15.25 -47.96 -50.29
C VAL A 106 15.34 -48.01 -51.82
N CYS A 107 16.36 -47.38 -52.41
CA CYS A 107 16.65 -47.46 -53.84
C CYS A 107 17.34 -48.75 -54.29
N GLY A 108 17.62 -49.68 -53.37
CA GLY A 108 18.32 -50.94 -53.66
C GLY A 108 19.81 -50.75 -53.98
N ILE A 109 20.37 -49.58 -53.62
CA ILE A 109 21.79 -49.25 -53.81
C ILE A 109 22.48 -49.54 -52.47
N THR A 110 22.79 -50.82 -52.25
CA THR A 110 23.60 -51.26 -51.10
C THR A 110 24.88 -51.88 -51.65
N ASP A 111 25.98 -51.14 -51.53
CA ASP A 111 27.35 -51.51 -51.94
C ASP A 111 27.63 -51.61 -53.45
N GLU A 112 28.89 -51.35 -53.84
CA GLU A 112 29.39 -51.04 -55.20
C GLU A 112 29.16 -52.11 -56.29
N ASN A 113 28.52 -53.24 -56.00
CA ASN A 113 28.33 -54.34 -56.96
C ASN A 113 26.89 -54.87 -57.06
N THR A 114 25.90 -54.12 -56.58
CA THR A 114 24.50 -54.54 -56.70
C THR A 114 23.83 -53.75 -57.82
N GLU A 115 23.52 -54.39 -58.96
CA GLU A 115 22.57 -53.81 -59.92
C GLU A 115 21.25 -53.57 -59.19
N PRO A 116 20.67 -52.36 -59.27
CA PRO A 116 19.44 -52.05 -58.55
C PRO A 116 18.34 -53.01 -59.03
N VAL A 117 17.93 -53.91 -58.15
CA VAL A 117 16.79 -54.79 -58.40
C VAL A 117 15.53 -53.93 -58.29
N PHE A 118 15.23 -53.20 -59.35
CA PHE A 118 13.89 -52.69 -59.60
C PHE A 118 13.02 -53.90 -59.90
N LEU A 119 12.54 -54.57 -58.85
CA LEU A 119 11.38 -55.46 -58.92
C LEU A 119 10.32 -54.71 -59.72
N HIS A 120 10.05 -55.19 -60.94
CA HIS A 120 9.00 -54.68 -61.81
C HIS A 120 7.62 -55.01 -61.23
N SER A 121 7.34 -54.56 -60.01
CA SER A 121 5.98 -54.23 -59.62
C SER A 121 5.52 -53.13 -60.56
N ASP A 122 4.43 -53.37 -61.29
CA ASP A 122 3.83 -52.52 -62.32
C ASP A 122 3.91 -51.03 -61.96
N LEU A 123 5.02 -50.39 -62.39
CA LEU A 123 5.41 -49.03 -62.03
C LEU A 123 4.31 -48.04 -62.41
N ASP A 124 3.59 -48.33 -63.48
CA ASP A 124 2.46 -47.56 -63.96
C ASP A 124 1.25 -47.65 -63.03
N ALA A 125 0.97 -48.83 -62.47
CA ALA A 125 -0.09 -49.01 -61.48
C ALA A 125 0.22 -48.28 -60.16
N GLN A 126 1.49 -48.35 -59.72
CA GLN A 126 1.93 -47.66 -58.51
C GLN A 126 1.93 -46.14 -58.69
N LYS A 127 2.42 -45.64 -59.84
CA LYS A 127 2.37 -44.23 -60.21
C LYS A 127 0.94 -43.70 -60.22
N LYS A 128 0.01 -44.41 -60.87
CA LYS A 128 -1.40 -44.03 -60.90
C LYS A 128 -2.05 -43.99 -59.52
N LYS A 129 -1.71 -44.94 -58.63
CA LYS A 129 -2.18 -44.92 -57.24
C LYS A 129 -1.62 -43.72 -56.46
N ASN A 130 -0.35 -43.42 -56.64
CA ASN A 130 0.30 -42.26 -56.01
C ASN A 130 -0.31 -40.94 -56.51
N ASP A 131 -0.58 -40.81 -57.81
CA ASP A 131 -1.24 -39.62 -58.36
C ASP A 131 -2.64 -39.41 -57.76
N GLN A 132 -3.40 -40.49 -57.57
CA GLN A 132 -4.72 -40.43 -56.92
C GLN A 132 -4.63 -40.03 -55.44
N LEU A 133 -3.66 -40.57 -54.71
CA LEU A 133 -3.42 -40.20 -53.31
C LEU A 133 -2.98 -38.74 -53.20
N TRP A 134 -2.09 -38.29 -54.10
CA TRP A 134 -1.65 -36.90 -54.16
C TRP A 134 -2.82 -35.95 -54.41
N GLN A 135 -3.71 -36.25 -55.35
CA GLN A 135 -4.91 -35.45 -55.58
C GLN A 135 -5.80 -35.36 -54.34
N LYS A 136 -5.99 -36.46 -53.61
CA LYS A 136 -6.74 -36.45 -52.35
C LYS A 136 -6.07 -35.58 -51.28
N VAL A 137 -4.74 -35.69 -51.14
CA VAL A 137 -3.97 -34.85 -50.21
C VAL A 137 -4.12 -33.38 -50.59
N CYS A 138 -3.98 -33.02 -51.87
CA CYS A 138 -4.16 -31.64 -52.33
C CYS A 138 -5.57 -31.10 -52.00
N LEU A 139 -6.62 -31.91 -52.20
CA LEU A 139 -7.99 -31.52 -51.83
C LEU A 139 -8.12 -31.29 -50.34
N GLN A 140 -7.65 -32.23 -49.50
CA GLN A 140 -7.70 -32.11 -48.04
C GLN A 140 -6.92 -30.90 -47.53
N VAL A 141 -5.75 -30.61 -48.11
CA VAL A 141 -4.96 -29.42 -47.78
C VAL A 141 -5.71 -28.14 -48.15
N SER A 142 -6.41 -28.11 -49.28
CA SER A 142 -7.21 -26.95 -49.68
C SER A 142 -8.40 -26.71 -48.74
N GLU A 143 -9.11 -27.77 -48.34
CA GLU A 143 -10.21 -27.70 -47.37
C GLU A 143 -9.72 -27.21 -46.00
N LEU A 144 -8.59 -27.77 -45.51
CA LEU A 144 -7.98 -27.34 -44.26
C LEU A 144 -7.54 -25.88 -44.32
N THR A 145 -6.96 -25.45 -45.44
CA THR A 145 -6.56 -24.05 -45.64
C THR A 145 -7.76 -23.11 -45.57
N GLN A 146 -8.88 -23.50 -46.18
CA GLN A 146 -10.11 -22.71 -46.12
C GLN A 146 -10.64 -22.60 -44.68
N VAL A 147 -10.71 -23.71 -43.95
CA VAL A 147 -11.15 -23.72 -42.54
C VAL A 147 -10.24 -22.84 -41.67
N LEU A 148 -8.92 -22.89 -41.88
CA LEU A 148 -7.98 -22.03 -41.18
C LEU A 148 -8.18 -20.55 -41.50
N GLN A 149 -8.43 -20.21 -42.77
CA GLN A 149 -8.73 -18.83 -43.17
C GLN A 149 -10.01 -18.31 -42.50
N ASP A 150 -11.07 -19.12 -42.49
CA ASP A 150 -12.34 -18.77 -41.85
C ASP A 150 -12.17 -18.61 -40.33
N ALA A 151 -11.41 -19.52 -39.69
CA ALA A 151 -11.08 -19.43 -38.27
C ALA A 151 -10.29 -18.16 -37.94
N CYS A 152 -9.30 -17.80 -38.76
CA CYS A 152 -8.55 -16.54 -38.61
C CYS A 152 -9.44 -15.31 -38.77
N ALA A 153 -10.38 -15.31 -39.73
CA ALA A 153 -11.32 -14.22 -39.94
C ALA A 153 -12.25 -14.04 -38.72
N ILE A 154 -12.82 -15.13 -38.21
CA ILE A 154 -13.65 -15.14 -37.00
C ILE A 154 -12.86 -14.66 -35.78
N HIS A 155 -11.63 -15.14 -35.60
CA HIS A 155 -10.78 -14.73 -34.48
C HIS A 155 -10.47 -13.23 -34.51
N LYS A 156 -10.20 -12.68 -35.70
CA LYS A 156 -9.96 -11.24 -35.90
C LYS A 156 -11.21 -10.41 -35.55
N ASP A 157 -12.39 -10.84 -36.00
CA ASP A 157 -13.66 -10.18 -35.67
C ASP A 157 -13.95 -10.21 -34.16
N LEU A 158 -13.84 -11.39 -33.52
CA LEU A 158 -14.05 -11.54 -32.08
C LEU A 158 -13.10 -10.66 -31.27
N THR A 159 -11.82 -10.61 -31.66
CA THR A 159 -10.82 -9.76 -31.00
C THR A 159 -11.15 -8.28 -31.16
N GLY A 160 -11.62 -7.86 -32.34
CA GLY A 160 -12.09 -6.51 -32.61
C GLY A 160 -13.30 -6.13 -31.75
N ARG A 161 -14.33 -6.98 -31.72
CA ARG A 161 -15.53 -6.80 -30.89
C ARG A 161 -15.20 -6.74 -29.40
N ARG A 162 -14.33 -7.62 -28.92
CA ARG A 162 -13.84 -7.60 -27.53
C ARG A 162 -13.19 -6.26 -27.19
N GLY A 163 -12.31 -5.76 -28.06
CA GLY A 163 -11.66 -4.46 -27.88
C GLY A 163 -12.65 -3.30 -27.85
N ALA A 164 -13.65 -3.30 -28.73
CA ALA A 164 -14.70 -2.28 -28.77
C ALA A 164 -15.57 -2.31 -27.50
N TYR A 165 -15.97 -3.51 -27.05
CA TYR A 165 -16.75 -3.68 -25.82
C TYR A 165 -15.97 -3.21 -24.60
N GLN A 166 -14.69 -3.59 -24.48
CA GLN A 166 -13.84 -3.17 -23.37
C GLN A 166 -13.69 -1.65 -23.31
N LYS A 167 -13.46 -0.98 -24.45
CA LYS A 167 -13.39 0.49 -24.52
C LYS A 167 -14.71 1.14 -24.09
N SER A 168 -15.84 0.62 -24.58
CA SER A 168 -17.18 1.13 -24.23
C SER A 168 -17.50 0.96 -22.74
N LEU A 169 -17.18 -0.22 -22.19
CA LEU A 169 -17.36 -0.52 -20.78
C LEU A 169 -16.52 0.39 -19.89
N LEU A 170 -15.22 0.53 -20.20
CA LEU A 170 -14.31 1.42 -19.47
C LEU A 170 -14.80 2.87 -19.51
N LEU A 171 -15.25 3.36 -20.66
CA LEU A 171 -15.78 4.70 -20.79
C LEU A 171 -17.04 4.90 -19.93
N THR A 172 -17.95 3.93 -19.91
CA THR A 172 -19.19 3.99 -19.15
C THR A 172 -18.90 3.96 -17.65
N LEU A 173 -18.06 3.02 -17.20
CA LEU A 173 -17.63 2.92 -15.80
C LEU A 173 -16.89 4.19 -15.35
N GLY A 174 -16.00 4.72 -16.18
CA GLY A 174 -15.29 5.97 -15.89
C GLY A 174 -16.26 7.15 -15.71
N LYS A 175 -17.29 7.26 -16.56
CA LYS A 175 -18.33 8.30 -16.43
C LYS A 175 -19.16 8.13 -15.15
N THR A 176 -19.57 6.91 -14.81
CA THR A 176 -20.37 6.67 -13.59
C THR A 176 -19.55 6.92 -12.33
N LEU A 177 -18.30 6.43 -12.27
CA LEU A 177 -17.41 6.66 -11.15
C LEU A 177 -17.04 8.14 -11.00
N GLY A 178 -16.81 8.84 -12.11
CA GLY A 178 -16.56 10.29 -12.09
C GLY A 178 -17.72 11.09 -11.52
N LYS A 179 -18.96 10.74 -11.88
CA LYS A 179 -20.17 11.37 -11.30
C LYS A 179 -20.30 11.09 -9.81
N GLU A 180 -20.06 9.85 -9.38
CA GLU A 180 -20.14 9.49 -7.96
C GLU A 180 -19.06 10.23 -7.13
N ALA A 181 -17.83 10.30 -7.64
CA ALA A 181 -16.75 11.04 -7.01
C ALA A 181 -17.08 12.54 -6.87
N GLN A 182 -17.65 13.15 -7.92
CA GLN A 182 -18.09 14.54 -7.88
C GLN A 182 -19.23 14.76 -6.86
N HIS A 183 -20.20 13.85 -6.80
CA HIS A 183 -21.28 13.91 -5.82
C HIS A 183 -20.74 13.80 -4.39
N LEU A 184 -19.83 12.85 -4.13
CA LEU A 184 -19.19 12.69 -2.82
C LEU A 184 -18.36 13.92 -2.42
N ALA A 185 -17.59 14.51 -3.35
CA ALA A 185 -16.85 15.74 -3.12
C ALA A 185 -17.81 16.89 -2.72
N SER A 186 -18.89 17.10 -3.48
CA SER A 186 -19.86 18.16 -3.15
C SER A 186 -20.55 17.96 -1.80
N ARG A 187 -20.78 16.69 -1.40
CA ARG A 187 -21.31 16.35 -0.09
C ARG A 187 -20.29 16.63 1.03
N ALA A 188 -19.02 16.31 0.80
CA ALA A 188 -17.94 16.61 1.74
C ALA A 188 -17.82 18.12 1.97
N ASP A 189 -17.78 18.93 0.90
CA ASP A 189 -17.74 20.40 0.99
C ASP A 189 -18.94 20.95 1.77
N ARG A 190 -20.13 20.37 1.55
CA ARG A 190 -21.34 20.77 2.29
C ARG A 190 -21.26 20.43 3.77
N VAL A 191 -20.72 19.27 4.12
CA VAL A 191 -20.54 18.89 5.53
C VAL A 191 -19.48 19.76 6.19
N GLU A 192 -18.38 20.03 5.49
CA GLU A 192 -17.31 20.88 5.98
C GLU A 192 -17.80 22.31 6.25
N THR A 193 -18.59 22.88 5.33
CA THR A 193 -19.21 24.20 5.53
C THR A 193 -20.20 24.20 6.70
N GLN A 194 -20.97 23.12 6.90
CA GLN A 194 -21.85 22.97 8.07
C GLN A 194 -21.06 22.90 9.38
N ILE A 195 -19.96 22.14 9.42
CA ILE A 195 -19.08 22.06 10.59
C ILE A 195 -18.49 23.44 10.91
N HIS A 196 -17.96 24.15 9.92
CA HIS A 196 -17.42 25.50 10.11
C HIS A 196 -18.48 26.47 10.64
N GLN A 197 -19.70 26.42 10.10
CA GLN A 197 -20.81 27.24 10.60
C GLN A 197 -21.12 26.95 12.07
N LEU A 198 -21.18 25.67 12.45
CA LEU A 198 -21.45 25.27 13.84
C LEU A 198 -20.31 25.66 14.79
N LEU A 199 -19.05 25.54 14.36
CA LEU A 199 -17.89 25.94 15.16
C LEU A 199 -17.80 27.46 15.37
N LEU A 200 -18.26 28.25 14.40
CA LEU A 200 -18.28 29.71 14.47
C LEU A 200 -19.50 30.26 15.22
N GLN A 201 -20.50 29.44 15.55
CA GLN A 201 -21.65 29.92 16.30
C GLN A 201 -21.25 30.19 17.74
N PRO A 202 -21.58 31.37 18.29
CA PRO A 202 -21.43 31.63 19.71
C PRO A 202 -22.25 30.61 20.49
N SER A 203 -21.62 30.03 21.51
CA SER A 203 -22.26 29.03 22.36
C SER A 203 -23.26 29.73 23.26
N LYS A 204 -24.56 29.44 23.10
CA LYS A 204 -25.60 29.91 24.03
C LYS A 204 -25.25 29.59 25.49
N ARG A 205 -24.60 28.44 25.71
CA ARG A 205 -24.12 28.04 27.04
C ARG A 205 -23.03 28.97 27.57
N ALA A 206 -22.18 29.53 26.70
CA ALA A 206 -21.18 30.53 27.11
C ALA A 206 -21.85 31.84 27.53
N ASP A 207 -22.84 32.32 26.76
CA ASP A 207 -23.60 33.53 27.10
C ASP A 207 -24.38 33.35 28.43
N ASP A 208 -24.99 32.19 28.63
CA ASP A 208 -25.70 31.84 29.87
C ASP A 208 -24.73 31.81 31.07
N LEU A 209 -23.51 31.26 30.88
CA LEU A 209 -22.47 31.22 31.91
C LEU A 209 -21.91 32.61 32.24
N GLU A 210 -21.72 33.46 31.23
CA GLU A 210 -21.26 34.84 31.42
C GLU A 210 -22.31 35.65 32.22
N THR A 211 -23.59 35.46 31.91
CA THR A 211 -24.68 36.10 32.65
C THR A 211 -24.69 35.64 34.11
N ALA A 212 -24.65 34.33 34.35
CA ALA A 212 -24.62 33.77 35.71
C ALA A 212 -23.38 34.20 36.50
N TYR A 213 -22.21 34.29 35.85
CA TYR A 213 -20.99 34.80 36.46
C TYR A 213 -21.15 36.25 36.90
N ASN A 214 -21.68 37.11 36.03
CA ASN A 214 -21.89 38.52 36.34
C ASN A 214 -22.89 38.73 37.49
N ASP A 215 -23.93 37.90 37.57
CA ASP A 215 -24.90 37.95 38.66
C ASP A 215 -24.27 37.52 40.01
N LEU A 216 -23.48 36.44 40.00
CA LEU A 216 -22.73 36.00 41.19
C LEU A 216 -21.71 37.04 41.65
N VAL A 217 -21.05 37.76 40.74
CA VAL A 217 -20.14 38.86 41.08
C VAL A 217 -20.89 39.99 41.80
N LYS A 218 -22.08 40.37 41.33
CA LYS A 218 -22.91 41.37 42.02
C LYS A 218 -23.36 40.90 43.39
N GLU A 219 -23.83 39.66 43.50
CA GLU A 219 -24.23 39.09 44.79
C GLU A 219 -23.06 39.07 45.78
N LYS A 220 -21.85 38.73 45.30
CA LYS A 220 -20.61 38.80 46.09
C LYS A 220 -20.34 40.21 46.59
N GLU A 221 -20.42 41.22 45.73
CA GLU A 221 -20.20 42.63 46.10
C GLU A 221 -21.24 43.10 47.14
N GLU A 222 -22.51 42.73 46.98
CA GLU A 222 -23.56 43.04 47.96
C GLU A 222 -23.31 42.39 49.32
N VAL A 223 -22.85 41.14 49.33
CA VAL A 223 -22.50 40.42 50.57
C VAL A 223 -21.27 41.05 51.22
N GLU A 224 -20.24 41.40 50.45
CA GLU A 224 -19.06 42.09 50.96
C GLU A 224 -19.41 43.44 51.59
N GLN A 225 -20.33 44.20 50.97
CA GLN A 225 -20.83 45.44 51.56
C GLN A 225 -21.57 45.19 52.88
N LYS A 226 -22.48 44.20 52.93
CA LYS A 226 -23.20 43.83 54.16
C LYS A 226 -22.25 43.38 55.27
N VAL A 227 -21.19 42.65 54.93
CA VAL A 227 -20.16 42.24 55.90
C VAL A 227 -19.41 43.46 56.43
N SER A 228 -19.05 44.41 55.56
CA SER A 228 -18.41 45.66 55.98
C SER A 228 -19.30 46.48 56.92
N ASP A 229 -20.60 46.56 56.64
CA ASP A 229 -21.56 47.27 57.48
C ASP A 229 -21.71 46.62 58.87
N LEU A 230 -21.77 45.28 58.91
CA LEU A 230 -21.83 44.50 60.15
C LEU A 230 -20.56 44.65 60.99
N ASP A 231 -19.39 44.65 60.36
CA ASP A 231 -18.12 44.87 61.06
C ASP A 231 -18.07 46.28 61.66
N GLY A 232 -18.57 47.30 60.93
CA GLY A 232 -18.74 48.65 61.46
C GLY A 232 -19.63 48.73 62.69
N LEU A 233 -20.77 48.02 62.69
CA LEU A 233 -21.67 47.94 63.85
C LEU A 233 -21.02 47.21 65.03
N LEU A 234 -20.28 46.14 64.78
CA LEU A 234 -19.55 45.40 65.81
C LEU A 234 -18.50 46.29 66.50
N GLN A 235 -17.72 47.05 65.72
CA GLN A 235 -16.76 47.99 66.28
C GLN A 235 -17.43 49.08 67.13
N ALA A 236 -18.58 49.59 66.70
CA ALA A 236 -19.36 50.55 67.48
C ALA A 236 -19.89 49.95 68.79
N TYR A 237 -20.34 48.69 68.77
CA TYR A 237 -20.77 47.97 69.97
C TYR A 237 -19.62 47.79 70.95
N LEU A 238 -18.46 47.31 70.49
CA LEU A 238 -17.26 47.14 71.32
C LEU A 238 -16.79 48.46 71.93
N ALA A 239 -16.86 49.56 71.17
CA ALA A 239 -16.54 50.90 71.70
C ALA A 239 -17.54 51.35 72.78
N ASN A 240 -18.84 51.05 72.62
CA ASN A 240 -19.84 51.35 73.63
C ASN A 240 -19.68 50.47 74.87
N GLU A 241 -19.38 49.19 74.73
CA GLU A 241 -19.08 48.29 75.84
C GLU A 241 -17.92 48.82 76.69
N LYS A 242 -16.82 49.27 76.06
CA LYS A 242 -15.70 49.92 76.75
C LYS A 242 -16.16 51.14 77.56
N LYS A 243 -16.98 52.02 76.97
CA LYS A 243 -17.55 53.19 77.67
C LYS A 243 -18.44 52.79 78.85
N PHE A 244 -19.26 51.75 78.71
CA PHE A 244 -20.09 51.25 79.80
C PHE A 244 -19.24 50.74 80.96
N ILE A 245 -18.16 50.00 80.68
CA ILE A 245 -17.21 49.54 81.69
C ILE A 245 -16.56 50.73 82.43
N GLU A 246 -16.14 51.77 81.70
CA GLU A 246 -15.59 53.00 82.29
C GLU A 246 -16.60 53.72 83.18
N LEU A 247 -17.84 53.89 82.72
CA LEU A 247 -18.92 54.49 83.50
C LEU A 247 -19.26 53.67 84.75
N ALA A 248 -19.28 52.34 84.64
CA ALA A 248 -19.51 51.46 85.79
C ALA A 248 -18.41 51.60 86.85
N LYS A 249 -17.13 51.69 86.42
CA LYS A 249 -15.99 51.97 87.31
C LYS A 249 -16.15 53.34 87.98
N ALA A 250 -16.43 54.39 87.20
CA ALA A 250 -16.62 55.74 87.72
C ALA A 250 -17.80 55.84 88.71
N LYS A 251 -18.90 55.13 88.43
CA LYS A 251 -20.05 55.01 89.35
C LYS A 251 -19.63 54.33 90.65
N ALA A 252 -18.95 53.19 90.59
CA ALA A 252 -18.48 52.49 91.78
C ALA A 252 -17.54 53.37 92.62
N ASP A 253 -16.69 54.17 91.98
CA ASP A 253 -15.83 55.14 92.66
C ASP A 253 -16.63 56.27 93.31
N ALA A 254 -17.64 56.82 92.62
CA ALA A 254 -18.52 57.85 93.19
C ALA A 254 -19.34 57.32 94.37
N GLU A 255 -19.85 56.09 94.30
CA GLU A 255 -20.54 55.42 95.41
C GLU A 255 -19.62 55.25 96.63
N ARG A 256 -18.35 54.84 96.43
CA ARG A 256 -17.35 54.78 97.51
C ARG A 256 -17.11 56.16 98.14
N GLN A 257 -17.02 57.22 97.32
CA GLN A 257 -16.84 58.59 97.82
C GLN A 257 -18.06 59.07 98.63
N LEU A 258 -19.28 58.77 98.19
CA LEU A 258 -20.50 59.10 98.92
C LEU A 258 -20.59 58.36 100.27
N LEU A 259 -20.24 57.08 100.31
CA LEU A 259 -20.15 56.31 101.56
C LEU A 259 -19.18 56.95 102.57
N VAL A 260 -18.04 57.45 102.10
CA VAL A 260 -17.10 58.20 102.96
C VAL A 260 -17.74 59.48 103.50
N LEU A 261 -18.40 60.28 102.66
CA LEU A 261 -19.07 61.52 103.08
C LEU A 261 -20.22 61.29 104.06
N GLN A 262 -21.01 60.22 103.87
CA GLN A 262 -22.06 59.83 104.82
C GLN A 262 -21.48 59.41 106.18
N GLY A 263 -20.40 58.63 106.19
CA GLY A 263 -19.67 58.30 107.42
C GLY A 263 -19.07 59.50 108.14
N MET A 264 -18.79 60.60 107.43
CA MET A 264 -18.36 61.87 108.02
C MET A 264 -19.52 62.69 108.61
N ASN A 265 -20.74 62.56 108.07
CA ASN A 265 -21.93 63.25 108.58
C ASN A 265 -22.58 62.54 109.78
N ASP A 266 -22.45 61.22 109.88
CA ASP A 266 -22.88 60.44 111.06
C ASP A 266 -21.88 60.49 112.22
N ALA A 267 -20.70 61.09 112.00
CA ALA A 267 -19.72 61.41 113.03
C ALA A 267 -19.90 62.86 113.53
N GLY A 268 -20.69 63.04 114.59
CA GLY A 268 -20.63 64.26 115.44
C GLY A 268 -19.23 64.48 116.04
N PRO A 269 -18.97 65.65 116.67
CA PRO A 269 -17.60 66.15 116.89
C PRO A 269 -16.81 65.24 117.84
N ILE A 270 -15.74 64.62 117.34
CA ILE A 270 -14.83 63.84 118.17
C ILE A 270 -13.71 64.75 118.66
N CYS A 271 -13.78 65.06 119.96
CA CYS A 271 -12.66 65.54 120.77
C CYS A 271 -11.45 64.60 120.66
N GLN A 272 -10.28 65.22 120.70
CA GLN A 272 -8.95 64.62 120.79
C GLN A 272 -8.89 63.38 121.69
N GLN A 273 -8.26 62.31 121.20
CA GLN A 273 -7.19 61.61 121.93
C GLN A 273 -6.30 60.78 120.99
N ARG A 274 -5.06 60.58 121.46
CA ARG A 274 -3.81 60.33 120.71
C ARG A 274 -3.49 58.84 120.48
N LEU A 275 -2.93 58.59 119.28
CA LEU A 275 -1.77 57.71 118.92
C LEU A 275 -1.95 56.17 118.97
N PRO A 276 -1.06 55.37 118.32
CA PRO A 276 -0.35 55.56 117.05
C PRO A 276 -0.37 54.30 116.12
N GLY A 277 -0.22 54.54 114.81
CA GLY A 277 0.57 53.71 113.90
C GLY A 277 0.07 52.32 113.46
N ARG A 278 -0.17 52.16 112.15
CA ARG A 278 0.53 51.15 111.32
C ARG A 278 0.22 51.34 109.83
N ARG A 279 1.27 51.54 109.05
CA ARG A 279 1.29 51.35 107.59
C ARG A 279 0.86 49.91 107.23
N ARG A 280 0.07 49.77 106.16
CA ARG A 280 0.14 48.73 105.11
C ARG A 280 -0.98 49.02 104.10
N SER A 281 -0.65 49.71 103.01
CA SER A 281 -0.25 49.16 101.71
C SER A 281 -1.41 48.48 100.97
N PHE A 282 -1.78 49.10 99.85
CA PHE A 282 -2.54 48.55 98.74
C PHE A 282 -2.04 47.16 98.35
N SER A 283 -2.96 46.25 98.08
CA SER A 283 -2.70 45.09 97.22
C SER A 283 -3.84 44.95 96.22
N MET A 284 -3.48 45.22 94.98
CA MET A 284 -4.25 45.07 93.77
C MET A 284 -4.11 43.60 93.34
N THR A 285 -5.20 42.84 93.31
CA THR A 285 -5.26 41.56 92.61
C THR A 285 -6.36 41.65 91.58
N THR A 286 -5.92 42.04 90.38
CA THR A 286 -6.28 41.46 89.09
C THR A 286 -7.36 40.38 89.12
N LEU A 287 -8.56 40.75 88.66
CA LEU A 287 -9.43 39.81 87.94
C LEU A 287 -8.91 39.77 86.50
N GLU A 288 -8.01 38.83 86.24
CA GLU A 288 -7.75 38.35 84.89
C GLU A 288 -8.99 37.58 84.43
N LEU A 289 -9.73 38.18 83.53
CA LEU A 289 -10.53 37.46 82.55
C LEU A 289 -10.01 37.97 81.22
N ASP A 290 -9.11 37.22 80.58
CA ASP A 290 -9.28 37.01 79.14
C ASP A 290 -8.39 35.91 78.53
N GLU A 291 -8.87 35.49 77.35
CA GLU A 291 -8.13 35.06 76.17
C GLU A 291 -7.70 33.59 76.08
N ASN A 292 -8.53 32.77 75.40
CA ASN A 292 -8.22 32.33 74.02
C ASN A 292 -9.22 31.28 73.50
N GLU A 293 -10.25 31.73 72.77
CA GLU A 293 -10.84 30.93 71.68
C GLU A 293 -9.97 31.12 70.44
N GLY A 294 -9.09 30.15 70.20
CA GLY A 294 -8.31 30.04 68.98
C GLY A 294 -9.18 29.60 67.80
N ARG A 295 -9.23 30.47 66.78
CA ARG A 295 -9.68 30.18 65.42
C ARG A 295 -9.09 28.87 64.88
N LYS A 296 -9.92 28.01 64.27
CA LYS A 296 -9.57 27.22 63.08
C LYS A 296 -10.82 26.93 62.24
N PHE A 297 -11.11 27.81 61.27
CA PHE A 297 -11.79 27.39 60.05
C PHE A 297 -10.72 27.09 59.01
N VAL A 298 -10.61 25.81 58.68
CA VAL A 298 -9.83 25.30 57.56
C VAL A 298 -10.70 25.47 56.32
N ALA A 299 -10.26 26.31 55.38
CA ALA A 299 -10.76 26.25 54.01
C ALA A 299 -10.19 24.97 53.37
N THR A 300 -11.05 24.02 53.04
CA THR A 300 -10.72 22.95 52.10
C THR A 300 -11.17 23.40 50.72
N ASP A 301 -10.20 23.66 49.85
CA ASP A 301 -10.40 23.73 48.41
C ASP A 301 -10.95 22.38 47.92
N PHE A 302 -12.10 22.41 47.24
CA PHE A 302 -12.49 21.55 46.11
C PHE A 302 -13.62 22.24 45.32
#